data_AF-A0A4Q2QT88-F1
#
_entry.id   AF-A0A4Q2QT88-F1
#
_cell.length_a   1.000
_cell.length_b   1.000
_cell.length_c   1.000
_cell.angle_alpha   90.00
_cell.angle_beta   90.00
_cell.angle_gamma   90.00
#
_symmetry.space_group_name_H-M   'P 1'
#
loop_
_entity.id
_entity.type
_entity.pdbx_description
1 polymer ?
#
loop_
_entity_poly.entity_id
_entity_poly.type
_entity_poly.pdbx_seq_one_letter_code
_entity_poly.pdbx_strand_id
1 'polypeptide(L)'
;MTALAAEFFTLDEVNRLKIIQDVIDRRLTTKMAAQRLGISDRQCRRLLARYREDGPLGMTSRRRGKSSNNQLPQGLAAYALSIIRERYNDFGPTLACEKLSEIHGVHLSKETVRKLMTQA
;
A
#
# COMPACT_ATOMS: atom_id res chain seq x y z
N MET A 1 13.59 10.54 -3.98
CA MET A 1 13.11 11.26 -2.78
C MET A 1 11.91 10.50 -2.25
N THR A 2 11.90 9.91 -1.06
CA THR A 2 12.01 10.57 0.25
C THR A 2 12.64 9.65 1.31
N ALA A 3 13.74 10.09 1.92
CA ALA A 3 14.30 9.47 3.13
C ALA A 3 13.37 9.65 4.36
N LEU A 4 12.50 10.67 4.32
CA LEU A 4 11.59 11.06 5.41
C LEU A 4 10.57 9.99 5.83
N ALA A 5 10.21 9.05 4.95
CA ALA A 5 9.20 8.05 5.29
C ALA A 5 9.73 6.97 6.26
N ALA A 6 11.06 6.77 6.32
CA ALA A 6 11.68 5.78 7.18
C ALA A 6 11.90 6.27 8.62
N GLU A 7 11.67 7.55 8.90
CA GLU A 7 12.05 8.20 10.17
C GLU A 7 11.03 8.00 11.30
N PHE A 8 9.82 7.50 11.00
CA PHE A 8 8.76 7.36 11.99
C PHE A 8 8.27 5.91 12.09
N PHE A 9 8.39 5.34 13.28
CA PHE A 9 7.82 4.05 13.64
C PHE A 9 6.40 4.22 14.19
N THR A 10 5.49 3.34 13.79
CA THR A 10 4.20 3.20 14.51
C THR A 10 4.42 2.48 15.83
N LEU A 11 3.48 2.61 16.77
CA LEU A 11 3.55 1.89 18.06
C LEU A 11 3.71 0.37 17.88
N ASP A 12 3.02 -0.22 16.90
CA ASP A 12 3.16 -1.64 16.55
C ASP A 12 4.58 -1.98 16.05
N GLU A 13 5.17 -1.10 15.24
CA GLU A 13 6.54 -1.29 14.75
C GLU A 13 7.57 -1.14 15.87
N VAL A 14 7.35 -0.23 16.83
CA VAL A 14 8.18 -0.11 18.04
C VAL A 14 8.06 -1.35 18.92
N ASN A 15 6.86 -1.86 19.15
CA ASN A 15 6.65 -3.09 19.93
C ASN A 15 7.34 -4.29 19.27
N ARG A 16 7.20 -4.41 17.94
CA ARG A 16 7.89 -5.43 17.15
C ARG A 16 9.39 -5.31 17.26
N LEU A 17 9.93 -4.10 17.16
CA LEU A 17 11.36 -3.83 17.30
C LEU A 17 11.88 -4.34 18.64
N LYS A 18 11.21 -3.99 19.74
CA LYS A 18 11.57 -4.42 21.09
C LYS A 18 11.58 -5.95 21.22
N ILE A 19 10.51 -6.61 20.78
CA ILE A 19 10.39 -8.08 20.89
C ILE A 19 11.47 -8.79 20.05
N ILE A 20 11.78 -8.28 18.86
CA ILE A 20 12.82 -8.85 18.00
C ILE A 20 14.22 -8.62 18.62
N GLN A 21 14.46 -7.46 19.23
CA GLN A 21 15.71 -7.20 19.97
C GLN A 21 15.88 -8.18 21.13
N ASP A 22 14.83 -8.46 21.90
CA ASP A 22 14.88 -9.44 22.99
C ASP A 22 15.25 -10.86 22.50
N VAL A 23 14.87 -11.23 21.27
CA VAL A 23 15.28 -12.51 20.67
C VAL A 23 16.76 -12.50 20.29
N ILE A 24 17.26 -11.38 19.76
CA ILE A 24 18.66 -11.22 19.37
C ILE A 24 19.57 -11.26 20.61
N ASP A 25 19.13 -10.59 21.67
CA ASP A 25 19.80 -10.55 22.97
C ASP A 25 19.65 -11.88 23.75
N ARG A 26 19.05 -12.90 23.13
CA ARG A 26 18.80 -14.24 23.69
C ARG A 26 17.96 -14.26 24.97
N ARG A 27 17.18 -13.20 25.21
CA ARG A 27 16.24 -13.10 26.33
C ARG A 27 14.89 -13.74 26.03
N LEU A 28 14.59 -13.95 24.74
CA LEU A 28 13.34 -14.52 24.27
C LEU A 28 13.59 -15.54 23.17
N THR A 29 12.85 -16.65 23.17
CA THR A 29 12.88 -17.60 22.05
C THR A 29 12.04 -17.10 20.89
N THR A 30 12.40 -17.46 19.66
CA THR A 30 11.61 -17.12 18.45
C THR A 30 10.15 -17.55 18.56
N LYS A 31 9.88 -18.72 19.16
CA LYS A 31 8.52 -19.23 19.36
C LYS A 31 7.70 -18.33 20.29
N MET A 32 8.28 -17.91 21.41
CA MET A 32 7.61 -16.99 22.35
C MET A 32 7.44 -15.60 21.75
N ALA A 33 8.41 -15.12 20.98
CA ALA A 33 8.30 -13.86 20.25
C ALA A 33 7.14 -13.88 19.25
N ALA A 34 6.99 -14.97 18.49
CA ALA A 34 5.87 -15.17 17.56
C ALA A 34 4.53 -15.12 18.29
N GLN A 35 4.42 -15.78 19.44
CA GLN A 35 3.22 -15.75 20.30
C GLN A 35 2.90 -14.34 20.80
N ARG A 36 3.89 -13.61 21.34
CA ARG A 36 3.71 -12.24 21.83
C ARG A 36 3.30 -11.25 20.74
N LEU A 37 3.79 -11.47 19.52
CA LEU A 37 3.44 -10.67 18.35
C LEU A 37 2.12 -11.09 17.70
N GLY A 38 1.51 -12.22 18.12
CA GLY A 38 0.30 -12.76 17.48
C GLY A 38 0.53 -13.19 16.03
N ILE A 39 1.75 -13.64 15.68
CA ILE A 39 2.14 -14.01 14.32
C ILE A 39 2.65 -15.45 14.25
N SER A 40 2.72 -15.99 13.03
CA SER A 40 3.34 -17.28 12.81
C SER A 40 4.85 -17.26 13.07
N ASP A 41 5.39 -18.39 13.51
CA ASP A 41 6.83 -18.61 13.71
C ASP A 41 7.64 -18.35 12.43
N ARG A 42 7.09 -18.70 11.25
CA ARG A 42 7.68 -18.36 9.94
C ARG A 42 7.76 -16.85 9.73
N GLN A 43 6.70 -16.10 10.08
CA GLN A 43 6.72 -14.64 9.97
C GLN A 43 7.73 -14.03 10.96
N CYS A 44 7.82 -14.55 12.18
CA CYS A 44 8.80 -14.12 13.16
C CYS A 44 10.24 -14.33 12.65
N ARG A 45 10.56 -15.49 12.06
CA ARG A 45 11.87 -15.72 11.42
C ARG A 45 12.15 -14.76 10.27
N ARG A 46 11.15 -14.43 9.45
CA ARG A 46 11.30 -13.41 8.39
C ARG A 46 11.59 -12.03 8.95
N LEU A 47 10.98 -11.65 10.08
CA LEU A 47 11.30 -10.40 10.76
C LEU A 47 12.74 -10.41 11.30
N LEU A 48 13.17 -11.50 11.93
CA LEU A 48 14.57 -11.64 12.38
C LEU A 48 15.58 -11.51 11.25
N ALA A 49 15.33 -12.16 10.11
CA ALA A 49 16.19 -12.03 8.93
C ALA A 49 16.26 -10.57 8.45
N ARG A 50 15.12 -9.90 8.33
CA ARG A 50 15.06 -8.48 7.94
C ARG A 50 15.78 -7.57 8.93
N TYR A 51 15.65 -7.81 10.23
CA TYR A 51 16.36 -7.03 11.23
C TYR A 51 17.88 -7.19 11.06
N ARG A 52 18.36 -8.39 10.74
CA ARG A 52 19.80 -8.64 10.52
C ARG A 52 20.32 -7.96 9.25
N GLU A 53 19.48 -7.81 8.23
CA GLU A 53 19.83 -7.15 6.96
C GLU A 53 19.73 -5.63 7.05
N ASP A 54 18.60 -5.12 7.55
CA ASP A 54 18.18 -3.72 7.45
C ASP A 54 18.19 -2.99 8.82
N GLY A 55 18.58 -3.67 9.90
CA GLY A 55 18.55 -3.13 11.27
C GLY A 55 17.12 -2.79 11.74
N PRO A 56 16.97 -1.78 12.64
CA PRO A 56 15.67 -1.31 13.10
C PRO A 56 14.72 -0.89 11.96
N LEU A 57 15.25 -0.34 10.86
CA LEU A 57 14.46 0.09 9.70
C LEU A 57 13.76 -1.09 9.03
N GLY A 58 14.30 -2.31 9.15
CA GLY A 58 13.68 -3.56 8.66
C GLY A 58 12.34 -3.91 9.32
N MET A 59 12.01 -3.29 10.46
CA MET A 59 10.73 -3.47 11.15
C MET A 59 9.60 -2.64 10.55
N THR A 60 9.95 -1.63 9.76
CA THR A 60 8.97 -0.77 9.08
C THR A 60 8.27 -1.53 7.95
N SER A 61 7.03 -1.14 7.65
CA SER A 61 6.34 -1.65 6.49
C SER A 61 7.09 -1.31 5.19
N ARG A 62 7.51 -2.33 4.43
CA ARG A 62 8.11 -2.14 3.09
C ARG A 62 7.16 -1.55 2.04
N ARG A 63 5.88 -1.39 2.36
CA ARG A 63 4.90 -0.64 1.55
C ARG A 63 4.85 0.85 1.89
N ARG A 64 5.46 1.28 3.00
CA ARG A 64 5.50 2.69 3.39
C ARG A 64 6.17 3.51 2.29
N GLY A 65 5.53 4.60 1.89
CA GLY A 65 5.97 5.46 0.79
C GLY A 65 5.76 4.89 -0.62
N LYS A 66 5.21 3.67 -0.77
CA LYS A 66 4.88 3.11 -2.08
C LYS A 66 3.43 3.39 -2.45
N SER A 67 3.21 3.66 -3.73
CA SER A 67 1.87 3.71 -4.31
C SER A 67 1.13 2.38 -4.09
N SER A 68 -0.20 2.45 -4.00
CA SER A 68 -1.02 1.23 -3.99
C SER A 68 -0.83 0.48 -5.31
N ASN A 69 -0.82 -0.85 -5.27
CA ASN A 69 -0.78 -1.67 -6.49
C ASN A 69 -1.96 -1.38 -7.43
N ASN A 70 -3.08 -0.85 -6.89
CA ASN A 70 -4.28 -0.49 -7.64
C ASN A 70 -4.35 1.01 -7.94
N GLN A 71 -3.31 1.78 -7.59
CA GLN A 71 -3.27 3.21 -7.87
C GLN A 71 -3.15 3.40 -9.38
N LEU A 72 -4.04 4.22 -9.93
CA LEU A 72 -3.96 4.60 -11.33
C LEU A 72 -2.65 5.34 -11.60
N PRO A 73 -2.07 5.20 -12.81
CA PRO A 73 -0.98 6.05 -13.25
C PRO A 73 -1.27 7.52 -12.97
N GLN A 74 -0.24 8.25 -12.56
CA GLN A 74 -0.37 9.67 -12.26
C GLN A 74 -0.98 10.41 -13.45
N GLY A 75 -2.01 11.22 -13.20
CA GLY A 75 -2.71 11.99 -14.23
C GLY A 75 -3.82 11.23 -14.99
N LEU A 76 -3.82 9.89 -15.00
CA LEU A 76 -4.84 9.13 -15.75
C LEU A 76 -6.26 9.38 -15.22
N ALA A 77 -6.41 9.46 -13.90
CA ALA A 77 -7.69 9.78 -13.27
C ALA A 77 -8.21 11.16 -13.68
N ALA A 78 -7.32 12.17 -13.66
CA ALA A 78 -7.67 13.54 -14.02
C ALA A 78 -8.01 13.63 -15.51
N TYR A 79 -7.26 12.95 -16.37
CA TYR A 79 -7.51 12.86 -17.81
C TYR A 79 -8.85 12.19 -18.13
N ALA A 80 -9.16 11.06 -17.48
CA ALA A 80 -10.45 10.40 -17.66
C ALA A 80 -11.62 11.30 -17.22
N LEU A 81 -11.46 12.00 -16.08
CA LEU A 81 -12.48 12.93 -15.58
C LEU A 81 -12.68 14.16 -16.47
N SER A 82 -11.61 14.71 -17.07
CA SER A 82 -11.74 15.86 -17.98
C SER A 82 -12.54 15.47 -19.22
N ILE A 83 -12.27 14.31 -19.81
CA ILE A 83 -13.03 13.78 -20.95
C ILE A 83 -14.51 13.60 -20.60
N ILE A 84 -14.81 12.98 -19.45
CA ILE A 84 -16.19 12.75 -19.02
C ILE A 84 -16.92 14.10 -18.85
N ARG A 85 -16.29 15.07 -18.19
CA ARG A 85 -16.90 16.39 -17.93
C ARG A 85 -17.13 17.19 -19.22
N GLU A 86 -16.17 17.15 -20.15
CA GLU A 86 -16.23 17.93 -21.38
C GLU A 86 -17.17 17.33 -22.43
N ARG A 87 -17.25 16.00 -22.51
CA ARG A 87 -17.90 15.31 -23.65
C ARG A 87 -19.07 14.41 -23.28
N TYR A 88 -19.18 13.98 -22.02
CA TYR A 88 -20.13 12.95 -21.58
C TYR A 88 -20.75 13.29 -20.21
N ASN A 89 -21.10 14.56 -19.99
CA ASN A 89 -21.56 15.05 -18.68
C ASN A 89 -22.91 14.44 -18.23
N ASP A 90 -23.69 13.96 -19.20
CA ASP A 90 -25.01 13.35 -19.05
C ASP A 90 -24.96 11.82 -18.97
N PHE A 91 -23.77 11.22 -19.13
CA PHE A 91 -23.62 9.77 -19.20
C PHE A 91 -23.49 9.15 -17.82
N GLY A 92 -24.14 8.00 -17.64
CA GLY A 92 -23.86 7.12 -16.51
C GLY A 92 -22.48 6.47 -16.59
N PRO A 93 -21.94 5.93 -15.47
CA PRO A 93 -20.60 5.34 -15.42
C PRO A 93 -20.34 4.21 -16.42
N THR A 94 -21.37 3.45 -16.79
CA THR A 94 -21.26 2.38 -17.79
C THR A 94 -20.95 2.95 -19.17
N LEU A 95 -21.77 3.89 -19.64
CA LEU A 95 -21.64 4.47 -20.98
C LEU A 95 -20.38 5.33 -21.09
N ALA A 96 -20.04 6.06 -20.02
CA ALA A 96 -18.78 6.80 -19.94
C ALA A 96 -17.56 5.86 -20.05
N CYS A 97 -17.60 4.70 -19.40
CA CYS A 97 -16.54 3.68 -19.48
C CYS A 97 -16.36 3.14 -20.91
N GLU A 98 -17.46 2.84 -21.60
CA GLU A 98 -17.44 2.39 -22.99
C GLU A 98 -16.80 3.45 -23.89
N LYS A 99 -17.23 4.72 -23.77
CA LYS A 99 -16.69 5.79 -24.61
C LYS A 99 -15.25 6.17 -24.31
N LEU A 100 -14.84 6.10 -23.04
CA LEU A 100 -13.42 6.23 -22.68
C LEU A 100 -12.56 5.18 -23.38
N SER A 101 -13.02 3.92 -23.45
CA SER A 101 -12.31 2.84 -24.09
C SER A 101 -12.33 2.95 -25.62
N GLU A 102 -13.51 3.11 -26.22
CA GLU A 102 -13.71 3.08 -27.68
C GLU A 102 -13.10 4.27 -28.40
N ILE A 103 -13.24 5.49 -27.85
CA ILE A 103 -12.90 6.73 -28.54
C ILE A 103 -11.55 7.27 -28.06
N HIS A 104 -11.26 7.15 -26.75
CA HIS A 104 -10.12 7.82 -26.12
C HIS A 104 -8.98 6.86 -25.74
N GLY A 105 -9.14 5.56 -25.99
CA GLY A 105 -8.15 4.53 -25.65
C GLY A 105 -7.89 4.39 -24.14
N VAL A 106 -8.78 4.93 -23.31
CA VAL A 106 -8.67 4.90 -21.85
C VAL A 106 -9.41 3.67 -21.32
N HIS A 107 -8.65 2.61 -21.09
CA HIS A 107 -9.18 1.36 -20.55
C HIS A 107 -9.21 1.39 -19.03
N LEU A 108 -10.38 1.72 -18.47
CA LEU A 108 -10.66 1.65 -17.04
C LEU A 108 -11.80 0.66 -16.79
N SER A 109 -11.86 0.09 -15.59
CA SER A 109 -13.03 -0.70 -15.20
C SER A 109 -14.23 0.22 -14.97
N LYS A 110 -15.44 -0.28 -15.21
CA LYS A 110 -16.70 0.42 -14.88
C LYS A 110 -16.69 0.94 -13.45
N GLU A 111 -16.21 0.14 -12.50
CA GLU A 111 -16.15 0.52 -11.10
C GLU A 111 -15.13 1.63 -10.80
N THR A 112 -14.03 1.66 -11.54
CA THR A 112 -13.07 2.77 -11.47
C THR A 112 -13.73 4.06 -11.96
N VAL A 113 -14.41 4.02 -13.10
CA VAL A 113 -15.13 5.18 -13.66
C VAL A 113 -16.21 5.67 -12.70
N ARG A 114 -17.01 4.75 -12.13
CA ARG A 114 -18.02 5.10 -11.12
C ARG A 114 -17.40 5.81 -9.92
N LYS A 115 -16.32 5.26 -9.35
CA LYS A 115 -15.61 5.87 -8.22
C LYS A 115 -15.10 7.26 -8.56
N LEU A 116 -14.49 7.41 -9.73
CA LEU A 116 -14.02 8.71 -10.21
C LEU A 116 -15.18 9.70 -10.29
N MET A 117 -16.31 9.33 -10.87
CA MET A 117 -17.47 10.23 -11.01
C MET A 117 -18.13 10.58 -9.66
N THR A 118 -18.14 9.68 -8.68
CA THR A 118 -18.74 9.93 -7.35
C THR A 118 -17.82 10.69 -6.40
N GLN A 119 -16.50 10.58 -6.58
CA GLN A 119 -15.50 11.23 -5.71
C GLN A 119 -15.00 12.57 -6.25
N ALA A 120 -15.40 12.95 -7.45
CA ALA A 120 -14.93 14.14 -8.17
C ALA A 120 -15.78 15.39 -7.94
#